data_AF-A0A4R3TPT8-F1
#
_entry.id   AF-A0A4R3TPT8-F1
#
_cell.length_a   1.000
_cell.length_b   1.000
_cell.length_c   1.000
_cell.angle_alpha   90.00
_cell.angle_beta   90.00
_cell.angle_gamma   90.00
#
_symmetry.space_group_name_H-M   'P 1'
#
loop_
_entity.id
_entity.type
_entity.pdbx_description
1 polymer ?
#
loop_
_entity_poly.entity_id
_entity_poly.type
_entity_poly.pdbx_seq_one_letter_code
_entity_poly.pdbx_strand_id
1 'polypeptide(L)'
;MTEDARTILEQSLSVEPSNPRARFYIALSKEQAGRPDDARADFEALAKELPAGAEWLPLVNEHIARNGGTAIGPAPRPTTSVAPTAEDMAAADSMSSDDRRQFIRDMVQRLNAKLDQNPDDFEGWSRLVRSYAVLNDKHRAADALKRGLAAFPASGDESKQLQSLAEKLGIQTEGLTE
;
A
#
# COMPACT_ATOMS: atom_id res chain seq x y z
N MET A 1 -16.07 3.93 -6.26
CA MET A 1 -15.60 3.34 -4.98
C MET A 1 -16.55 2.23 -4.57
N THR A 2 -16.05 1.05 -4.20
CA THR A 2 -16.88 -0.07 -3.72
C THR A 2 -17.25 0.11 -2.25
N GLU A 3 -18.34 -0.53 -1.82
CA GLU A 3 -18.89 -0.39 -0.45
C GLU A 3 -17.93 -0.94 0.62
N ASP A 4 -17.16 -1.99 0.28
CA ASP A 4 -16.14 -2.60 1.14
C ASP A 4 -14.95 -1.64 1.36
N ALA A 5 -14.45 -1.01 0.28
CA ALA A 5 -13.38 -0.02 0.34
C ALA A 5 -13.79 1.22 1.15
N ARG A 6 -15.06 1.63 1.04
CA ARG A 6 -15.62 2.71 1.86
C ARG A 6 -15.54 2.41 3.35
N THR A 7 -16.00 1.22 3.72
CA THR A 7 -16.07 0.77 5.11
C THR A 7 -14.68 0.76 5.76
N ILE A 8 -13.67 0.26 5.05
CA ILE A 8 -12.27 0.23 5.54
C ILE A 8 -11.72 1.65 5.76
N LEU A 9 -12.04 2.58 4.85
CA LEU A 9 -11.61 3.97 4.98
C LEU A 9 -12.30 4.69 6.15
N GLU A 10 -13.59 4.45 6.35
CA GLU A 10 -14.36 4.99 7.48
C GLU A 10 -13.86 4.44 8.82
N GLN A 11 -13.45 3.17 8.87
CA GLN A 11 -12.78 2.59 10.02
C GLN A 11 -11.41 3.24 10.27
N SER A 12 -10.64 3.50 9.20
CA SER A 12 -9.35 4.19 9.32
C SER A 12 -9.52 5.59 9.91
N LEU A 13 -10.56 6.34 9.53
CA LEU A 13 -10.86 7.65 10.09
C LEU A 13 -11.36 7.59 11.54
N SER A 14 -11.92 6.46 11.97
CA SER A 14 -12.31 6.25 13.37
C SER A 14 -11.10 6.08 14.28
N VAL A 15 -9.98 5.57 13.75
CA VAL A 15 -8.71 5.38 14.49
C VAL A 15 -7.81 6.59 14.33
N GLU A 16 -7.68 7.12 13.12
CA GLU A 16 -6.84 8.27 12.80
C GLU A 16 -7.64 9.27 11.94
N PRO A 17 -8.36 10.22 12.56
CA PRO A 17 -9.23 11.17 11.86
C PRO A 17 -8.48 12.06 10.86
N SER A 18 -7.19 12.27 11.09
CA SER A 18 -6.31 13.08 10.25
C SER A 18 -5.58 12.28 9.17
N ASN A 19 -5.91 11.00 8.98
CA ASN A 19 -5.23 10.15 8.01
C ASN A 19 -5.39 10.72 6.58
N PRO A 20 -4.30 11.22 5.95
CA PRO A 20 -4.42 11.95 4.69
C PRO A 20 -4.86 11.06 3.53
N ARG A 21 -4.50 9.77 3.57
CA ARG A 21 -4.91 8.77 2.58
C ARG A 21 -6.42 8.54 2.64
N ALA A 22 -6.96 8.31 3.84
CA ALA A 22 -8.38 8.04 3.99
C ALA A 22 -9.23 9.25 3.58
N ARG A 23 -8.83 10.46 4.01
CA ARG A 23 -9.51 11.70 3.64
C ARG A 23 -9.49 11.97 2.13
N PHE A 24 -8.37 11.68 1.46
CA PHE A 24 -8.26 11.80 0.01
C PHE A 24 -9.29 10.92 -0.72
N TYR A 25 -9.39 9.64 -0.36
CA TYR A 25 -10.30 8.72 -1.05
C TYR A 25 -11.78 9.01 -0.78
N ILE A 26 -12.12 9.53 0.40
CA ILE A 26 -13.47 10.02 0.67
C ILE A 26 -13.81 11.23 -0.22
N ALA A 27 -12.92 12.21 -0.34
CA ALA A 27 -13.11 13.35 -1.24
C ALA A 27 -13.24 12.90 -2.71
N LEU A 28 -12.39 11.98 -3.15
CA LEU A 28 -12.46 11.38 -4.49
C LEU A 28 -13.78 10.65 -4.75
N SER A 29 -14.34 9.98 -3.74
CA SER A 29 -15.64 9.31 -3.87
C SER A 29 -16.78 10.30 -4.15
N LYS A 30 -16.70 11.53 -3.61
CA LYS A 30 -17.67 12.60 -3.87
C LYS A 30 -17.52 13.13 -5.29
N GLU A 31 -16.28 13.26 -5.78
CA GLU A 31 -16.01 13.61 -7.19
C GLU A 31 -16.66 12.58 -8.12
N GLN A 32 -16.45 11.28 -7.87
CA GLN A 32 -17.07 10.19 -8.64
C GLN A 32 -18.60 10.13 -8.53
N ALA A 33 -19.16 10.59 -7.41
CA ALA A 33 -20.60 10.66 -7.18
C ALA A 33 -21.26 11.89 -7.84
N GLY A 34 -20.52 12.65 -8.65
CA GLY A 34 -21.04 13.86 -9.31
C GLY A 34 -21.21 15.04 -8.36
N ARG A 35 -20.43 15.09 -7.27
CA ARG A 35 -20.42 16.16 -6.27
C ARG A 35 -19.08 16.91 -6.28
N PRO A 36 -18.73 17.61 -7.38
CA PRO A 36 -17.42 18.24 -7.54
C PRO A 36 -17.18 19.39 -6.55
N ASP A 37 -18.20 20.17 -6.18
CA ASP A 37 -18.05 21.26 -5.20
C ASP A 37 -17.71 20.74 -3.79
N ASP A 38 -18.36 19.66 -3.35
CA ASP A 38 -18.05 19.02 -2.07
C ASP A 38 -16.66 18.35 -2.09
N ALA A 39 -16.32 17.69 -3.21
CA ALA A 39 -15.00 17.10 -3.38
C ALA A 39 -13.90 18.16 -3.34
N ARG A 40 -14.09 19.29 -4.04
CA ARG A 40 -13.17 20.43 -4.00
C ARG A 40 -12.98 20.92 -2.58
N ALA A 41 -14.06 21.18 -1.84
CA ALA A 41 -13.97 21.67 -0.47
C ALA A 41 -13.20 20.73 0.45
N ASP A 42 -13.42 19.41 0.31
CA ASP A 42 -12.68 18.40 1.08
C ASP A 42 -11.19 18.34 0.70
N PHE A 43 -10.87 18.40 -0.60
CA PHE A 43 -9.49 18.41 -1.07
C PHE A 43 -8.75 19.69 -0.62
N GLU A 44 -9.40 20.86 -0.67
CA GLU A 44 -8.85 22.11 -0.16
C GLU A 44 -8.62 22.07 1.35
N ALA A 45 -9.53 21.45 2.11
CA ALA A 45 -9.34 21.24 3.55
C ALA A 45 -8.14 20.32 3.82
N LEU A 46 -8.04 19.21 3.09
CA LEU A 46 -6.92 18.28 3.18
C LEU A 46 -5.59 18.96 2.83
N ALA A 47 -5.53 19.76 1.77
CA ALA A 47 -4.33 20.49 1.37
C ALA A 47 -3.84 21.49 2.43
N LYS A 48 -4.75 22.11 3.19
CA LYS A 48 -4.41 23.04 4.28
C LYS A 48 -3.83 22.34 5.50
N GLU A 49 -4.19 21.09 5.73
CA GLU A 49 -3.72 20.29 6.87
C GLU A 49 -2.45 19.51 6.57
N LEU A 50 -2.17 19.27 5.29
CA LEU A 50 -0.94 18.62 4.85
C LEU A 50 0.28 19.57 5.02
N PRO A 51 1.42 19.06 5.55
CA PRO A 51 2.63 19.85 5.61
C PRO A 51 3.16 20.19 4.22
N ALA A 52 3.86 21.33 4.10
CA ALA A 52 4.53 21.73 2.86
C ALA A 52 5.59 20.68 2.50
N GLY A 53 5.34 19.90 1.44
CA GLY A 53 6.17 18.76 1.03
C GLY A 53 5.58 17.38 1.31
N ALA A 54 4.34 17.28 1.77
CA ALA A 54 3.66 16.00 1.89
C ALA A 54 3.53 15.30 0.52
N GLU A 55 3.75 13.98 0.49
CA GLU A 55 3.69 13.17 -0.75
C GLU A 55 2.33 13.25 -1.46
N TRP A 56 1.25 13.49 -0.69
CA TRP A 56 -0.13 13.56 -1.20
C TRP A 56 -0.51 14.95 -1.71
N LEU A 57 0.21 16.00 -1.32
CA LEU A 57 -0.13 17.39 -1.66
C LEU A 57 -0.20 17.66 -3.18
N PRO A 58 0.70 17.13 -4.04
CA PRO A 58 0.60 17.31 -5.49
C PRO A 58 -0.68 16.67 -6.05
N LEU A 59 -0.98 15.45 -5.61
CA LEU A 59 -2.16 14.72 -6.05
C LEU A 59 -3.46 15.39 -5.59
N VAL A 60 -3.50 15.89 -4.35
CA VAL A 60 -4.63 16.67 -3.83
C VAL A 60 -4.84 17.94 -4.67
N ASN A 61 -3.77 18.66 -4.99
CA ASN A 61 -3.84 19.88 -5.81
C ASN A 61 -4.34 19.63 -7.24
N GLU A 62 -4.03 18.48 -7.83
CA GLU A 62 -4.56 18.08 -9.13
C GLU A 62 -6.09 17.92 -9.09
N HIS A 63 -6.62 17.29 -8.05
CA HIS A 63 -8.07 17.14 -7.87
C HIS A 63 -8.77 18.45 -7.50
N ILE A 64 -8.10 19.35 -6.75
CA ILE A 64 -8.61 20.71 -6.53
C ILE A 64 -8.78 21.42 -7.88
N ALA A 65 -7.75 21.41 -8.74
CA ALA A 65 -7.80 22.04 -10.05
C ALA A 65 -8.86 21.41 -10.97
N ARG A 66 -8.97 20.07 -10.97
CA ARG A 66 -9.97 19.32 -11.74
C ARG A 66 -11.41 19.71 -11.36
N ASN A 67 -11.64 20.02 -10.09
CA ASN A 67 -12.94 20.46 -9.57
C ASN A 67 -13.11 22.00 -9.57
N GLY A 68 -12.28 22.72 -10.34
CA GLY A 68 -12.39 24.18 -10.53
C GLY A 68 -11.83 25.03 -9.39
N GLY A 69 -11.04 24.44 -8.50
CA GLY A 69 -10.35 25.14 -7.42
C GLY A 69 -8.94 25.61 -7.78
N THR A 70 -8.31 26.34 -6.87
CA THR A 70 -6.91 26.79 -7.02
C THR A 70 -6.00 25.97 -6.14
N ALA A 71 -4.91 25.43 -6.70
CA ALA A 71 -3.92 24.65 -5.95
C ALA A 71 -3.40 25.43 -4.73
N ILE A 72 -3.29 24.76 -3.59
CA ILE A 72 -2.83 25.31 -2.33
C ILE A 72 -1.40 24.82 -2.06
N GLY A 73 -0.49 25.77 -1.86
CA GLY A 73 0.93 25.52 -1.55
C GLY A 73 1.86 25.59 -2.77
N PRO A 74 3.19 25.49 -2.54
CA PRO A 74 4.18 25.61 -3.59
C PRO A 74 4.13 24.40 -4.54
N ALA A 75 4.12 24.65 -5.85
CA ALA A 75 4.23 23.62 -6.88
C ALA A 75 5.56 22.83 -6.71
N PRO A 76 5.53 21.50 -6.51
CA PRO A 76 6.75 20.76 -6.24
C PRO A 76 7.35 20.10 -7.48
N ARG A 77 8.67 19.91 -7.39
CA ARG A 77 9.52 19.13 -8.32
C ARG A 77 9.10 17.65 -8.33
N PRO A 78 9.29 16.93 -9.44
CA PRO A 78 8.86 15.55 -9.59
C PRO A 78 9.65 14.64 -8.65
N THR A 79 9.01 14.16 -7.58
CA THR A 79 9.51 13.03 -6.80
C THR A 79 8.57 11.86 -7.01
N THR A 80 9.12 10.82 -7.61
CA THR A 80 8.54 9.51 -7.86
C THR A 80 8.05 8.89 -6.54
N SER A 81 6.79 9.11 -6.18
CA SER A 81 6.09 8.29 -5.18
C SER A 81 4.69 7.99 -5.70
N VAL A 82 4.46 6.70 -5.92
CA VAL A 82 3.28 6.12 -6.57
C VAL A 82 2.14 6.10 -5.55
N ALA A 83 1.37 7.18 -5.49
CA ALA A 83 0.01 7.08 -5.00
C ALA A 83 -0.82 6.43 -6.13
N PRO A 84 -1.50 5.29 -5.89
CA PRO A 84 -2.33 4.69 -6.92
C PRO A 84 -3.46 5.66 -7.27
N THR A 85 -3.61 5.95 -8.55
CA THR A 85 -4.65 6.84 -9.06
C THR A 85 -6.04 6.19 -8.95
N ALA A 86 -7.09 7.00 -9.05
CA ALA A 86 -8.46 6.52 -9.16
C ALA A 86 -8.63 5.52 -10.33
N GLU A 87 -7.86 5.72 -11.41
CA GLU A 87 -7.77 4.84 -12.57
C GLU A 87 -7.02 3.54 -12.25
N ASP A 88 -5.96 3.57 -11.43
CA ASP A 88 -5.29 2.36 -10.94
C ASP A 88 -6.21 1.50 -10.05
N MET A 89 -7.12 2.14 -9.28
CA MET A 89 -8.12 1.43 -8.48
C MET A 89 -9.31 0.92 -9.30
N ALA A 90 -9.79 1.69 -10.28
CA ALA A 90 -10.86 1.26 -11.19
C ALA A 90 -10.39 0.16 -12.15
N ALA A 91 -9.12 0.19 -12.55
CA ALA A 91 -8.48 -0.90 -13.27
C ALA A 91 -8.29 -2.14 -12.39
N ALA A 92 -7.98 -1.97 -11.10
CA ALA A 92 -7.94 -3.08 -10.16
C ALA A 92 -9.34 -3.70 -9.94
N ASP A 93 -10.42 -2.91 -9.95
CA ASP A 93 -11.83 -3.35 -9.82
C ASP A 93 -12.37 -4.02 -11.09
N SER A 94 -11.91 -3.57 -12.26
CA SER A 94 -12.27 -4.16 -13.57
C SER A 94 -11.45 -5.40 -13.93
N MET A 95 -10.36 -5.66 -13.20
CA MET A 95 -9.65 -6.93 -13.27
C MET A 95 -10.48 -8.01 -12.57
N SER A 96 -10.74 -9.11 -13.28
CA SER A 96 -11.27 -10.31 -12.64
C SER A 96 -10.38 -10.68 -11.44
N SER A 97 -10.96 -11.26 -10.40
CA SER A 97 -10.20 -11.67 -9.21
C SER A 97 -8.98 -12.52 -9.54
N ASP A 98 -8.96 -13.21 -10.68
CA ASP A 98 -7.81 -13.92 -11.24
C ASP A 98 -6.73 -13.01 -11.82
N ASP A 99 -7.08 -11.99 -12.61
CA ASP A 99 -6.12 -11.03 -13.17
C ASP A 99 -5.44 -10.20 -12.08
N ARG A 100 -6.20 -9.77 -11.06
CA ARG A 100 -5.65 -9.06 -9.90
C ARG A 100 -4.66 -9.95 -9.14
N ARG A 101 -4.99 -11.22 -8.94
CA ARG A 101 -4.09 -12.20 -8.30
C ARG A 101 -2.83 -12.44 -9.15
N GLN A 102 -2.96 -12.53 -10.47
CA GLN A 102 -1.84 -12.66 -11.40
C GLN A 102 -0.89 -11.47 -11.29
N PHE A 103 -1.45 -10.25 -11.33
CA PHE A 103 -0.68 -9.02 -11.21
C PHE A 103 0.06 -8.91 -9.88
N ILE A 104 -0.60 -9.23 -8.75
CA ILE A 104 0.04 -9.27 -7.43
C ILE A 104 1.18 -10.31 -7.42
N ARG A 105 0.96 -11.50 -8.00
CA ARG A 105 2.02 -12.53 -8.10
C ARG A 105 3.25 -12.02 -8.86
N ASP A 106 3.07 -11.32 -9.98
CA ASP A 106 4.17 -10.76 -10.77
C ASP A 106 4.94 -9.67 -10.02
N MET A 107 4.24 -8.82 -9.25
CA MET A 107 4.88 -7.83 -8.40
C MET A 107 5.71 -8.48 -7.28
N VAL A 108 5.15 -9.51 -6.64
CA VAL A 108 5.83 -10.25 -5.56
C VAL A 108 7.05 -11.01 -6.10
N GLN A 109 6.98 -11.56 -7.32
CA GLN A 109 8.15 -12.18 -7.97
C GLN A 109 9.27 -11.17 -8.23
N ARG A 110 8.94 -9.96 -8.70
CA ARG A 110 9.94 -8.90 -8.90
C ARG A 110 10.59 -8.48 -7.58
N LEU A 111 9.81 -8.37 -6.51
CA LEU A 111 10.34 -8.11 -5.17
C LEU A 111 11.28 -9.23 -4.72
N ASN A 112 10.90 -10.49 -4.90
CA ASN A 112 11.74 -11.64 -4.58
C ASN A 112 13.08 -11.61 -5.33
N ALA A 113 13.07 -11.32 -6.64
CA ALA A 113 14.30 -11.21 -7.43
C ALA A 113 15.20 -10.05 -6.97
N LYS A 114 14.61 -8.95 -6.51
CA LYS A 114 15.37 -7.81 -5.96
C LYS A 114 16.05 -8.17 -4.63
N LEU A 115 15.38 -8.93 -3.78
CA LEU A 115 15.90 -9.37 -2.47
C LEU A 115 17.01 -10.40 -2.61
N ASP A 116 16.99 -11.20 -3.68
CA ASP A 116 18.10 -12.08 -4.05
C ASP A 116 19.40 -11.27 -4.32
N GLN A 117 19.26 -10.08 -4.90
CA GLN A 117 20.37 -9.15 -5.15
C GLN A 117 20.71 -8.27 -3.95
N ASN A 118 19.77 -8.06 -3.02
CA ASN A 118 19.93 -7.22 -1.83
C ASN A 118 19.42 -7.99 -0.60
N PRO A 119 20.20 -8.97 -0.11
CA PRO A 119 19.78 -9.83 0.99
C PRO A 119 19.65 -9.06 2.33
N ASP A 120 20.35 -7.94 2.50
CA ASP A 120 20.32 -7.14 3.74
C ASP A 120 19.02 -6.31 3.95
N ASP A 121 18.02 -6.42 3.07
CA ASP A 121 16.76 -5.66 3.17
C ASP A 121 15.70 -6.40 4.00
N PHE A 122 15.72 -6.18 5.32
CA PHE A 122 14.79 -6.79 6.27
C PHE A 122 13.32 -6.41 6.00
N GLU A 123 13.08 -5.15 5.64
CA GLU A 123 11.72 -4.66 5.34
C GLU A 123 11.17 -5.39 4.12
N GLY A 124 12.00 -5.57 3.09
CA GLY A 124 11.68 -6.34 1.90
C GLY A 124 11.36 -7.80 2.20
N TRP A 125 12.15 -8.49 3.00
CA TRP A 125 11.86 -9.88 3.42
C TRP A 125 10.55 -10.00 4.20
N SER A 126 10.33 -9.10 5.16
CA SER A 126 9.08 -9.05 5.95
C SER A 126 7.86 -8.83 5.07
N ARG A 127 7.98 -7.93 4.08
CA ARG A 127 6.92 -7.66 3.10
C ARG A 127 6.67 -8.85 2.18
N LEU A 128 7.73 -9.53 1.75
CA LEU A 128 7.64 -10.70 0.89
C LEU A 128 6.86 -11.84 1.57
N VAL A 129 7.20 -12.15 2.83
CA VAL A 129 6.52 -13.17 3.63
C VAL A 129 5.03 -12.86 3.81
N ARG A 130 4.68 -11.62 4.16
CA ARG A 130 3.27 -11.19 4.29
C ARG A 130 2.52 -11.29 2.96
N SER A 131 3.17 -10.92 1.85
CA SER A 131 2.54 -10.93 0.53
C SER A 131 2.18 -12.36 0.11
N TYR A 132 3.07 -13.33 0.32
CA TYR A 132 2.76 -14.74 0.06
C TYR A 132 1.68 -15.30 1.00
N ALA A 133 1.64 -14.87 2.27
CA ALA A 133 0.59 -15.26 3.20
C ALA A 133 -0.81 -14.81 2.73
N VAL A 134 -0.93 -13.57 2.25
CA VAL A 134 -2.19 -13.03 1.69
C VAL A 134 -2.62 -13.79 0.44
N LEU A 135 -1.66 -14.25 -0.36
CA LEU A 135 -1.92 -15.10 -1.53
C LEU A 135 -2.22 -16.57 -1.18
N ASN A 136 -2.24 -16.91 0.12
CA ASN A 136 -2.39 -18.28 0.64
C ASN A 136 -1.30 -19.25 0.13
N ASP A 137 -0.15 -18.72 -0.31
CA ASP A 137 0.99 -19.49 -0.82
C ASP A 137 2.01 -19.72 0.31
N LYS A 138 1.65 -20.61 1.23
CA LYS A 138 2.46 -20.91 2.42
C LYS A 138 3.85 -21.46 2.06
N HIS A 139 3.95 -22.20 0.96
CA HIS A 139 5.21 -22.79 0.51
C HIS A 139 6.23 -21.70 0.13
N ARG A 140 5.81 -20.72 -0.70
CA ARG A 140 6.69 -19.60 -1.04
C ARG A 140 6.94 -18.66 0.15
N ALA A 141 5.97 -18.52 1.05
CA ALA A 141 6.16 -17.73 2.27
C ALA A 141 7.24 -18.34 3.18
N ALA A 142 7.26 -19.67 3.33
CA ALA A 142 8.29 -20.38 4.09
C ALA A 142 9.68 -20.29 3.43
N ASP A 143 9.76 -20.39 2.11
CA ASP A 143 11.03 -20.23 1.37
C ASP A 143 11.59 -18.81 1.51
N ALA A 144 10.74 -17.79 1.36
CA ALA A 144 11.09 -16.39 1.57
C ALA A 144 11.59 -16.14 3.00
N LEU A 145 10.92 -16.72 3.99
CA LEU A 145 11.34 -16.63 5.39
C LEU A 145 12.70 -17.28 5.61
N LYS A 146 12.93 -18.48 5.09
CA LYS A 146 14.21 -19.19 5.20
C LYS A 146 15.37 -18.37 4.60
N ARG A 147 15.13 -17.77 3.43
CA ARG A 147 16.11 -16.89 2.76
C ARG A 147 16.37 -15.61 3.54
N GLY A 148 15.32 -14.95 4.05
CA GLY A 148 15.47 -13.80 4.93
C GLY A 148 16.27 -14.12 6.19
N LEU A 149 15.98 -15.25 6.86
CA LEU A 149 16.74 -15.69 8.04
C LEU A 149 18.18 -16.10 7.72
N ALA A 150 18.48 -16.50 6.48
CA ALA A 150 19.84 -16.78 6.05
C ALA A 150 20.63 -15.50 5.73
N ALA A 151 19.94 -14.40 5.40
CA ALA A 151 20.56 -13.11 5.13
C ALA A 151 20.99 -12.36 6.41
N PHE A 152 20.31 -12.59 7.53
CA PHE A 152 20.60 -11.94 8.81
C PHE A 152 21.24 -12.92 9.81
N PRO A 153 22.03 -12.43 10.78
CA PRO A 153 22.54 -13.28 11.85
C PRO A 153 21.40 -13.83 12.70
N ALA A 154 21.46 -15.12 13.09
CA ALA A 154 20.43 -15.78 13.87
C ALA A 154 20.13 -15.10 15.23
N SER A 155 21.14 -14.42 15.80
CA SER A 155 21.02 -13.67 17.05
C SER A 155 20.49 -12.24 16.87
N GLY A 156 20.36 -11.77 15.63
CA GLY A 156 19.89 -10.42 15.29
C GLY A 156 18.41 -10.23 15.59
N ASP A 157 18.02 -8.99 15.87
CA ASP A 157 16.63 -8.62 16.12
C ASP A 157 15.76 -8.84 14.87
N GLU A 158 16.30 -8.62 13.68
CA GLU A 158 15.66 -8.86 12.38
C GLU A 158 15.24 -10.33 12.23
N SER A 159 16.14 -11.26 12.54
CA SER A 159 15.87 -12.70 12.48
C SER A 159 14.77 -13.13 13.47
N LYS A 160 14.73 -12.52 14.66
CA LYS A 160 13.67 -12.77 15.64
C LYS A 160 12.33 -12.21 15.18
N GLN A 161 12.34 -11.01 14.61
CA GLN A 161 11.13 -10.36 14.08
C GLN A 161 10.55 -11.14 12.90
N LEU A 162 11.39 -11.65 12.00
CA LEU A 162 10.95 -12.51 10.89
C LEU A 162 10.33 -13.82 11.38
N GLN A 163 10.94 -14.46 12.39
CA GLN A 163 10.37 -15.65 13.03
C GLN A 163 9.01 -15.37 13.67
N SER A 164 8.91 -14.32 14.50
CA SER A 164 7.64 -13.93 15.10
C SER A 164 6.56 -13.54 14.08
N LEU A 165 6.95 -12.97 12.94
CA LEU A 165 6.04 -12.70 11.84
C LEU A 165 5.49 -14.00 11.24
N ALA A 166 6.36 -14.99 11.03
CA ALA A 166 5.96 -16.29 10.49
C ALA A 166 5.00 -17.04 11.42
N GLU A 167 5.28 -17.04 12.73
CA GLU A 167 4.41 -17.65 13.74
C GLU A 167 3.01 -17.03 13.73
N LYS A 168 2.93 -15.69 13.70
CA LYS A 168 1.64 -14.96 13.62
C LYS A 168 0.85 -15.29 12.36
N LEU A 169 1.55 -15.61 11.27
CA LEU A 169 0.95 -15.94 9.98
C LEU A 169 0.71 -17.46 9.82
N GLY A 170 1.06 -18.28 10.82
CA GLY A 170 0.95 -19.73 10.76
C GLY A 170 1.82 -20.35 9.65
N ILE A 171 2.95 -19.72 9.33
CA ILE A 171 3.94 -20.22 8.37
C ILE A 171 4.98 -20.99 9.17
N GLN A 172 4.88 -22.31 9.15
CA GLN A 172 5.88 -23.17 9.75
C GLN A 172 6.99 -23.41 8.72
N THR A 173 8.26 -23.29 9.13
CA THR A 173 9.39 -23.77 8.33
C THR A 173 9.49 -25.30 8.31
N GLU A 174 8.61 -25.99 9.04
CA GLU A 174 8.48 -27.45 9.03
C GLU A 174 7.76 -27.92 7.76
N GLY A 175 8.55 -28.40 6.81
CA GLY A 175 8.06 -29.05 5.60
C GLY A 175 9.15 -29.50 4.61
N LEU A 176 10.41 -29.67 5.05
CA LEU A 176 11.48 -30.29 4.26
C LEU A 176 12.19 -31.39 5.06
N THR A 177 11.38 -32.32 5.53
CA THR A 177 11.72 -33.73 5.78
C THR A 177 10.44 -34.43 5.35
N GLU A 178 10.37 -35.12 4.22
CA GLU A 178 11.14 -36.33 3.87
C GLU A 178 11.39 -36.45 2.35
#